data_AF-A0A2N8KU60-F1
#
_entry.id   AF-A0A2N8KU60-F1
#
_cell.length_a   1.000
_cell.length_b   1.000
_cell.length_c   1.000
_cell.angle_alpha   90.00
_cell.angle_beta   90.00
_cell.angle_gamma   90.00
#
_symmetry.space_group_name_H-M   'P 1'
#
loop_
_entity.id
_entity.type
_entity.pdbx_description
1 polymer ?
#
loop_
_entity_poly.entity_id
_entity_poly.type
_entity_poly.pdbx_seq_one_letter_code
_entity_poly.pdbx_strand_id
1 'polypeptide(L)'
;MFGLSAGGISGAQLNALKLRLEASRTKLQAGDLTGLSGEQITGDLLTATIWSWFAAAESHSRLSQNQAGVVETLGLSYGLFHAQAEPVYSWGLIRKVEFPGVNIDIGHVRLLGWSKNGQAGDWAQYMRLRGQYMSALEHAVPERFFSDRAKCNLVGEPDPKPGLPACLQGISAVKALSLAAAQGQWNYTITQKVFQDKPGLVSSHLSAHSWDTRQRVQQALEAGQEVTIHQRPVLQDGLAGAGLVLLDPEIGAGRYLTEPRGMARQCCQGSLSASPCVCVSVHKG
;
A
#
# COMPACT_ATOMS: atom_id res chain seq x y z
N MET A 1 10.27 -4.61 -9.20
CA MET A 1 11.38 -3.80 -8.65
C MET A 1 11.43 -3.99 -7.14
N PHE A 2 12.59 -4.38 -6.62
CA PHE A 2 12.81 -4.45 -5.17
C PHE A 2 13.44 -3.14 -4.69
N GLY A 3 12.70 -2.39 -3.87
CA GLY A 3 13.15 -1.12 -3.31
C GLY A 3 13.82 -1.33 -1.97
N LEU A 4 15.02 -0.75 -1.82
CA LEU A 4 15.76 -0.72 -0.56
C LEU A 4 15.92 0.73 -0.10
N SER A 5 15.68 0.97 1.19
CA SER A 5 16.02 2.23 1.87
C SER A 5 16.94 1.91 3.04
N ALA A 6 18.23 2.23 2.89
CA ALA A 6 19.25 2.00 3.89
C ALA A 6 19.43 3.25 4.78
N GLY A 7 18.40 3.58 5.55
CA GLY A 7 18.37 4.76 6.43
C GLY A 7 17.78 6.03 5.81
N GLY A 8 17.01 5.88 4.73
CA GLY A 8 16.38 6.98 3.99
C GLY A 8 16.66 6.91 2.49
N ILE A 9 16.04 7.81 1.73
CA ILE A 9 16.37 8.03 0.31
C ILE A 9 16.94 9.44 0.18
N SER A 10 18.19 9.54 -0.26
CA SER A 10 18.87 10.84 -0.36
C SER A 10 18.34 11.68 -1.53
N GLY A 11 18.40 13.01 -1.38
CA GLY A 11 18.07 13.94 -2.46
C GLY A 11 18.94 13.73 -3.71
N ALA A 12 20.20 13.33 -3.55
CA ALA A 12 21.10 13.01 -4.66
C ALA A 12 20.62 11.78 -5.45
N GLN A 13 20.16 10.73 -4.77
CA GLN A 13 19.58 9.54 -5.41
C GLN A 13 18.31 9.88 -6.19
N LEU A 14 17.40 10.67 -5.59
CA LEU A 14 16.18 11.13 -6.26
C LEU A 14 16.50 12.01 -7.47
N ASN A 15 17.46 12.92 -7.34
CA ASN A 15 17.85 13.81 -8.45
C ASN A 15 18.49 13.02 -9.60
N ALA A 16 19.36 12.06 -9.29
CA ALA A 16 19.96 11.20 -10.32
C ALA A 16 18.88 10.39 -11.07
N LEU A 17 17.91 9.83 -10.35
CA LEU A 17 16.80 9.09 -10.97
C LEU A 17 15.89 10.01 -11.81
N LYS A 18 15.58 11.21 -11.30
CA LYS A 18 14.83 12.22 -12.02
C LYS A 18 15.50 12.57 -13.35
N LEU A 19 16.81 12.85 -13.34
CA LEU A 19 17.57 13.16 -14.55
C LEU A 19 17.54 12.03 -15.57
N ARG A 20 17.61 10.76 -15.13
CA ARG A 20 17.48 9.60 -16.05
C ARG A 20 16.08 9.51 -16.68
N LEU A 21 15.03 9.76 -15.90
CA LEU A 21 13.66 9.79 -16.40
C LEU A 21 13.42 10.95 -17.38
N GLU A 22 13.97 12.13 -17.10
CA GLU A 22 13.88 13.30 -17.99
C GLU A 22 14.65 13.09 -19.31
N ALA A 23 15.83 12.47 -19.25
CA ALA A 23 16.59 12.09 -20.44
C ALA A 23 15.82 11.07 -21.29
N SER A 24 15.24 10.04 -20.64
CA SER A 24 14.42 9.04 -21.32
C SER A 24 13.17 9.64 -21.94
N ARG A 25 12.50 10.55 -21.23
CA ARG A 25 11.34 11.30 -21.75
C ARG A 25 11.70 12.10 -23.00
N THR A 26 12.80 12.84 -22.97
CA THR A 26 13.25 13.67 -24.10
C THR A 26 13.47 12.82 -25.35
N LYS A 27 14.14 11.68 -25.20
CA LYS A 27 14.36 10.72 -26.30
C LYS A 27 13.05 10.15 -26.85
N LEU A 28 12.14 9.71 -25.98
CA LEU A 28 10.82 9.20 -26.39
C LEU A 28 10.00 10.26 -27.15
N GLN A 29 10.05 11.52 -26.71
CA GLN A 29 9.35 12.62 -27.39
C GLN A 29 9.96 12.94 -28.76
N ALA A 30 11.26 12.72 -28.94
CA ALA A 30 11.95 12.86 -30.22
C ALA A 30 11.79 11.63 -31.14
N GLY A 31 11.14 10.56 -30.67
CA GLY A 31 11.08 9.28 -31.39
C GLY A 31 12.43 8.54 -31.45
N ASP A 32 13.41 8.96 -30.66
CA ASP A 32 14.74 8.35 -30.58
C ASP A 32 14.73 7.19 -29.58
N LEU A 33 14.82 5.96 -30.10
CA LEU A 33 14.90 4.75 -29.28
C LEU A 33 16.35 4.29 -29.05
N THR A 34 17.35 5.02 -29.56
CA THR A 34 18.75 4.60 -29.43
C THR A 34 19.18 4.56 -27.98
N GLY A 35 19.66 3.39 -27.54
CA GLY A 35 20.09 3.17 -26.15
C GLY A 35 18.97 3.25 -25.12
N LEU A 36 17.70 3.21 -25.53
CA LEU A 36 16.57 3.02 -24.64
C LEU A 36 16.13 1.56 -24.69
N SER A 37 16.16 0.87 -23.55
CA SER A 37 15.49 -0.42 -23.39
C SER A 37 14.18 -0.26 -22.63
N GLY A 38 13.20 -1.11 -22.94
CA GLY A 38 11.92 -1.15 -22.22
C GLY A 38 12.13 -1.46 -20.73
N GLU A 39 13.12 -2.30 -20.43
CA GLU A 39 13.54 -2.66 -19.08
C GLU A 39 14.11 -1.46 -18.32
N GLN A 40 14.87 -0.59 -18.98
CA GLN A 40 15.43 0.60 -18.35
C GLN A 40 14.33 1.61 -18.00
N ILE A 41 13.44 1.91 -18.95
CA ILE A 41 12.35 2.87 -18.74
C ILE A 41 11.40 2.36 -17.65
N THR A 42 10.98 1.10 -17.77
CA THR A 42 10.09 0.47 -16.79
C THR A 42 10.78 0.34 -15.44
N GLY A 43 12.04 -0.06 -15.41
CA GLY A 43 12.84 -0.17 -14.19
C GLY A 43 12.99 1.15 -13.45
N ASP A 44 13.35 2.23 -14.16
CA ASP A 44 13.45 3.57 -13.57
C ASP A 44 12.08 4.07 -13.07
N LEU A 45 10.99 3.81 -13.79
CA LEU A 45 9.63 4.19 -13.36
C LEU A 45 9.20 3.42 -12.09
N LEU A 46 9.40 2.10 -12.05
CA LEU A 46 9.09 1.29 -10.87
C LEU A 46 9.96 1.71 -9.67
N THR A 47 11.24 2.01 -9.91
CA THR A 47 12.17 2.53 -8.90
C THR A 47 11.70 3.87 -8.35
N ALA A 48 11.29 4.78 -9.23
CA ALA A 48 10.82 6.11 -8.84
C ALA A 48 9.57 6.02 -7.98
N THR A 49 8.68 5.07 -8.26
CA THR A 49 7.46 4.87 -7.48
C THR A 49 7.80 4.41 -6.06
N ILE A 50 8.59 3.35 -5.90
CA ILE A 50 8.92 2.81 -4.56
C ILE A 50 9.82 3.77 -3.76
N TRP A 51 10.75 4.48 -4.40
CA TRP A 51 11.56 5.50 -3.72
C TRP A 51 10.75 6.73 -3.33
N SER A 52 9.76 7.13 -4.13
CA SER A 52 8.85 8.22 -3.76
C SER A 52 8.01 7.85 -2.54
N TRP A 53 7.61 6.59 -2.42
CA TRP A 53 6.93 6.09 -1.23
C TRP A 53 7.82 6.22 0.02
N PHE A 54 9.08 5.74 -0.05
CA PHE A 54 10.02 5.85 1.08
C PHE A 54 10.32 7.31 1.43
N ALA A 55 10.57 8.15 0.43
CA ALA A 55 10.86 9.57 0.62
C ALA A 55 9.68 10.32 1.25
N ALA A 56 8.45 10.02 0.83
CA ALA A 56 7.24 10.60 1.42
C ALA A 56 7.03 10.15 2.87
N ALA A 57 7.22 8.86 3.16
CA ALA A 57 7.12 8.33 4.53
C ALA A 57 8.17 8.95 5.46
N GLU A 58 9.41 9.09 4.97
CA GLU A 58 10.50 9.76 5.69
C GLU A 58 10.17 11.24 5.94
N SER A 59 9.74 11.97 4.92
CA SER A 59 9.41 13.39 5.03
C SER A 59 8.32 13.62 6.07
N HIS A 60 7.26 12.83 6.04
CA HIS A 60 6.18 12.91 7.03
C HIS A 60 6.69 12.64 8.45
N SER A 61 7.55 11.64 8.62
CA SER A 61 8.13 11.31 9.93
C SER A 61 9.00 12.44 10.47
N ARG A 62 9.85 13.05 9.63
CA ARG A 62 10.68 14.21 10.02
C ARG A 62 9.85 15.42 10.46
N LEU A 63 8.71 15.66 9.81
CA LEU A 63 7.80 16.76 10.11
C LEU A 63 6.97 16.52 11.38
N SER A 64 6.55 15.27 11.62
CA SER A 64 5.62 14.92 12.71
C SER A 64 6.31 14.53 14.02
N GLN A 65 7.52 13.96 13.99
CA GLN A 65 8.18 13.42 15.19
C GLN A 65 8.30 14.45 16.33
N ASN A 66 8.64 15.70 16.00
CA ASN A 66 8.83 16.74 17.01
C ASN A 66 7.53 17.12 17.70
N GLN A 67 6.45 17.24 16.93
CA GLN A 67 5.12 17.54 17.45
C GLN A 67 4.57 16.38 18.29
N ALA A 68 4.90 15.14 17.91
CA ALA A 68 4.52 13.94 18.65
C ALA A 68 5.40 13.67 19.88
N GLY A 69 6.37 14.53 20.20
CA GLY A 69 7.25 14.34 21.36
C GLY A 69 8.17 13.12 21.24
N VAL A 70 8.47 12.66 20.03
CA VAL A 70 9.35 11.51 19.77
C VAL A 70 10.58 11.92 18.97
N VAL A 71 11.62 11.09 19.02
CA VAL A 71 12.75 11.14 18.10
C VAL A 71 12.87 9.80 17.42
N GLU A 72 13.04 9.79 16.10
CA GLU A 72 13.27 8.57 15.35
C GLU A 72 14.42 8.70 14.36
N THR A 73 14.93 7.55 13.94
CA THR A 73 15.87 7.39 12.85
C THR A 73 15.48 6.15 12.05
N LEU A 74 15.49 6.29 10.73
CA LEU A 74 15.13 5.21 9.83
C LEU A 74 16.24 4.16 9.78
N GLY A 75 15.84 2.90 9.82
CA GLY A 75 16.71 1.74 9.61
C GLY A 75 16.54 1.15 8.21
N LEU A 76 17.18 0.01 7.99
CA LEU A 76 17.03 -0.75 6.74
C LEU A 76 15.57 -1.17 6.53
N SER A 77 14.99 -0.65 5.46
CA SER A 77 13.61 -0.88 5.06
C SER A 77 13.56 -1.36 3.62
N TYR A 78 12.56 -2.18 3.30
CA TYR A 78 12.40 -2.73 1.95
C TYR A 78 10.93 -2.87 1.56
N GLY A 79 10.69 -2.83 0.26
CA GLY A 79 9.39 -3.03 -0.34
C GLY A 79 9.53 -3.50 -1.79
N LEU A 80 8.44 -4.00 -2.34
CA LEU A 80 8.32 -4.48 -3.69
C LEU A 80 7.31 -3.59 -4.43
N PHE A 81 7.67 -3.18 -5.65
CA PHE A 81 6.72 -2.58 -6.58
C PHE A 81 6.83 -3.27 -7.93
N HIS A 82 5.73 -3.78 -8.45
CA HIS A 82 5.75 -4.58 -9.67
C HIS A 82 4.49 -4.42 -10.49
N ALA A 83 4.60 -4.57 -11.81
CA ALA A 83 3.45 -4.77 -12.66
C ALA A 83 2.83 -6.15 -12.38
N GLN A 84 1.50 -6.22 -12.41
CA GLN A 84 0.78 -7.48 -12.44
C GLN A 84 0.62 -7.93 -13.89
N ALA A 85 0.92 -9.20 -14.14
CA ALA A 85 0.76 -9.82 -15.45
C ALA A 85 -0.15 -11.05 -15.30
N GLU A 86 -1.21 -11.10 -16.09
CA GLU A 86 -2.20 -12.17 -16.06
C GLU A 86 -2.19 -12.92 -17.41
N PRO A 87 -1.60 -14.12 -17.48
CA PRO A 87 -1.61 -14.92 -18.70
C PRO A 87 -2.99 -15.53 -18.93
N VAL A 88 -3.52 -15.36 -20.13
CA VAL A 88 -4.77 -15.99 -20.56
C VAL A 88 -4.45 -17.24 -21.37
N TYR A 89 -4.95 -18.37 -20.88
CA TYR A 89 -4.68 -19.69 -21.44
C TYR A 89 -5.79 -20.16 -22.37
N SER A 90 -5.40 -20.94 -23.37
CA SER A 90 -6.32 -21.74 -24.18
C SER A 90 -5.66 -23.08 -24.49
N TRP A 91 -6.32 -24.18 -24.12
CA TRP A 91 -5.78 -25.55 -24.18
C TRP A 91 -4.43 -25.72 -23.46
N GLY A 92 -4.25 -25.07 -22.30
CA GLY A 92 -3.01 -25.15 -21.52
C GLY A 92 -1.84 -24.32 -22.05
N LEU A 93 -2.02 -23.60 -23.17
CA LEU A 93 -1.01 -22.71 -23.74
C LEU A 93 -1.36 -21.23 -23.47
N ILE A 94 -0.35 -20.42 -23.14
CA ILE A 94 -0.51 -18.98 -22.99
C ILE A 94 -0.79 -18.38 -24.37
N ARG A 95 -1.95 -17.70 -24.52
CA ARG A 95 -2.35 -17.03 -25.77
C ARG A 95 -2.10 -15.54 -25.75
N LYS A 96 -2.28 -14.91 -24.60
CA LYS A 96 -2.03 -13.48 -24.37
C LYS A 96 -1.63 -13.26 -22.91
N VAL A 97 -0.98 -12.13 -22.64
CA VAL A 97 -0.70 -11.65 -21.29
C VAL A 97 -1.38 -10.30 -21.15
N GLU A 98 -2.22 -10.17 -20.13
CA GLU A 98 -2.87 -8.91 -19.77
C GLU A 98 -2.10 -8.26 -18.63
N PHE A 99 -2.09 -6.93 -18.60
CA PHE A 99 -1.44 -6.16 -17.54
C PHE A 99 -2.51 -5.37 -16.79
N PRO A 100 -3.18 -6.00 -15.81
CA PRO A 100 -4.30 -5.37 -15.13
C PRO A 100 -3.86 -4.19 -14.25
N GLY A 101 -2.60 -4.13 -13.81
CA GLY A 101 -2.14 -3.03 -12.97
C GLY A 101 -0.75 -3.17 -12.36
N VAL A 102 -0.55 -2.50 -11.21
CA VAL A 102 0.75 -2.36 -10.53
C VAL A 102 0.61 -2.47 -9.01
N ASN A 103 1.21 -3.48 -8.41
CA ASN A 103 1.12 -3.73 -6.97
C ASN A 103 2.31 -3.11 -6.24
N ILE A 104 2.04 -2.49 -5.09
CA ILE A 104 3.04 -2.09 -4.10
C ILE A 104 2.86 -2.93 -2.85
N ASP A 105 3.96 -3.43 -2.30
CA ASP A 105 3.98 -4.19 -1.06
C ASP A 105 5.18 -3.74 -0.22
N ILE A 106 4.93 -3.19 0.97
CA ILE A 106 5.99 -2.77 1.87
C ILE A 106 6.23 -3.84 2.91
N GLY A 107 7.13 -4.76 2.59
CA GLY A 107 7.41 -5.92 3.44
C GLY A 107 7.97 -5.56 4.82
N HIS A 108 8.79 -4.50 4.92
CA HIS A 108 9.29 -4.06 6.23
C HIS A 108 9.78 -2.62 6.24
N VAL A 109 9.36 -1.87 7.26
CA VAL A 109 9.96 -0.58 7.60
C VAL A 109 10.55 -0.63 8.98
N ARG A 110 11.88 -0.51 9.05
CA ARG A 110 12.62 -0.50 10.31
C ARG A 110 12.87 0.93 10.74
N LEU A 111 12.72 1.17 12.03
CA LEU A 111 13.07 2.42 12.66
C LEU A 111 13.64 2.16 14.06
N LEU A 112 14.35 3.15 14.56
CA LEU A 112 14.85 3.24 15.93
C LEU A 112 14.36 4.56 16.48
N GLY A 113 13.60 4.55 17.57
CA GLY A 113 13.05 5.78 18.11
C GLY A 113 12.50 5.62 19.51
N TRP A 114 12.34 6.76 20.18
CA TRP A 114 11.93 6.86 21.59
C TRP A 114 11.09 8.12 21.81
N SER A 115 10.20 8.07 22.81
CA SER A 115 9.59 9.29 23.37
C SER A 115 10.66 10.14 24.04
N LYS A 116 10.66 11.44 23.75
CA LYS A 116 11.54 12.44 24.38
C LYS A 116 11.29 12.56 25.89
N ASN A 117 10.05 12.28 26.31
CA ASN A 117 9.61 12.35 27.70
C ASN A 117 9.53 10.97 28.36
N GLY A 118 9.95 9.91 27.68
CA GLY A 118 9.90 8.54 28.18
C GLY A 118 8.49 7.96 28.34
N GLN A 119 7.47 8.59 27.74
CA GLN A 119 6.10 8.10 27.82
C GLN A 119 5.83 7.08 26.70
N ALA A 120 5.50 5.85 27.08
CA ALA A 120 5.17 4.78 26.13
C ALA A 120 3.99 5.15 25.22
N GLY A 121 3.01 5.89 25.75
CA GLY A 121 1.84 6.36 25.01
C GLY A 121 2.18 7.26 23.82
N ASP A 122 3.14 8.18 23.97
CA ASP A 122 3.58 9.07 22.87
C ASP A 122 4.07 8.24 21.67
N TRP A 123 4.91 7.24 21.96
CA TRP A 123 5.46 6.34 20.95
C TRP A 123 4.36 5.52 20.27
N ALA A 124 3.48 4.90 21.05
CA ALA A 124 2.40 4.09 20.50
C ALA A 124 1.45 4.89 19.60
N GLN A 125 1.08 6.11 20.00
CA GLN A 125 0.22 6.97 19.19
C GLN A 125 0.91 7.43 17.91
N TYR A 126 2.18 7.81 18.02
CA TYR A 126 2.99 8.18 16.87
C TYR A 126 3.10 7.03 15.85
N MET A 127 3.36 5.80 16.31
CA MET A 127 3.46 4.62 15.45
C MET A 127 2.14 4.30 14.74
N ARG A 128 1.00 4.48 15.42
CA ARG A 128 -0.34 4.32 14.82
C ARG A 128 -0.56 5.34 13.69
N LEU A 129 -0.31 6.62 13.94
CA LEU A 129 -0.44 7.68 12.93
C LEU A 129 0.47 7.44 11.73
N ARG A 130 1.73 7.08 11.99
CA ARG A 130 2.73 6.79 10.97
C ARG A 130 2.31 5.61 10.09
N GLY A 131 1.84 4.52 10.68
CA GLY A 131 1.34 3.36 9.95
C GLY A 131 0.14 3.69 9.05
N GLN A 132 -0.80 4.49 9.55
CA GLN A 132 -1.95 4.95 8.75
C GLN A 132 -1.50 5.78 7.54
N TYR A 133 -0.56 6.72 7.75
CA TYR A 133 -0.02 7.53 6.68
C TYR A 133 0.73 6.70 5.63
N MET A 134 1.58 5.77 6.08
CA MET A 134 2.31 4.86 5.20
C MET A 134 1.38 3.97 4.37
N SER A 135 0.32 3.43 4.98
CA SER A 135 -0.70 2.70 4.23
C SER A 135 -1.44 3.62 3.25
N ALA A 136 -1.66 4.90 3.55
CA ALA A 136 -2.25 5.83 2.58
C ALA A 136 -1.32 6.04 1.37
N LEU A 137 -0.02 6.09 1.57
CA LEU A 137 0.95 6.21 0.48
C LEU A 137 0.91 5.01 -0.48
N GLU A 138 0.52 3.82 -0.02
CA GLU A 138 0.45 2.62 -0.86
C GLU A 138 -0.57 2.72 -2.00
N HIS A 139 -1.66 3.50 -1.84
CA HIS A 139 -2.52 3.80 -2.99
C HIS A 139 -2.14 5.15 -3.64
N ALA A 140 -1.80 6.16 -2.84
CA ALA A 140 -1.64 7.52 -3.33
C ALA A 140 -0.41 7.69 -4.24
N VAL A 141 0.70 6.99 -3.95
CA VAL A 141 1.92 7.10 -4.77
C VAL A 141 1.72 6.45 -6.15
N PRO A 142 1.25 5.19 -6.27
CA PRO A 142 0.94 4.61 -7.57
C PRO A 142 -0.10 5.42 -8.36
N GLU A 143 -1.17 5.90 -7.73
CA GLU A 143 -2.18 6.74 -8.39
C GLU A 143 -1.55 7.98 -9.05
N ARG A 144 -0.63 8.66 -8.37
CA ARG A 144 0.07 9.84 -8.91
C ARG A 144 0.99 9.51 -10.08
N PHE A 145 1.64 8.34 -10.07
CA PHE A 145 2.60 7.94 -11.10
C PHE A 145 1.95 7.34 -12.35
N PHE A 146 0.85 6.60 -12.18
CA PHE A 146 0.26 5.79 -13.25
C PHE A 146 -1.06 6.34 -13.79
N SER A 147 -1.58 7.42 -13.22
CA SER A 147 -2.73 8.13 -13.78
C SER A 147 -2.30 9.12 -14.86
N ASP A 148 -2.97 9.05 -16.02
CA ASP A 148 -2.79 10.01 -17.09
C ASP A 148 -3.67 11.24 -16.87
N ARG A 149 -3.09 12.31 -16.32
CA ARG A 149 -3.78 13.60 -16.06
C ARG A 149 -4.23 14.32 -17.33
N ALA A 150 -3.88 13.84 -18.53
CA ALA A 150 -4.48 14.33 -19.79
C ALA A 150 -5.81 13.63 -20.11
N LYS A 151 -6.08 12.47 -19.52
CA LYS A 151 -7.26 11.64 -19.80
C LYS A 151 -8.23 11.52 -18.63
N CYS A 152 -7.77 11.78 -17.40
CA CYS A 152 -8.60 11.68 -16.21
C CYS A 152 -8.18 12.69 -15.14
N ASN A 153 -9.05 12.88 -14.13
CA ASN A 153 -8.81 13.72 -12.97
C ASN A 153 -8.53 12.86 -11.73
N LEU A 154 -7.47 13.16 -10.99
CA LEU A 154 -7.22 12.48 -9.72
C LEU A 154 -8.31 12.84 -8.71
N VAL A 155 -8.69 11.90 -7.86
CA VAL A 155 -9.68 12.17 -6.81
C VAL A 155 -9.08 13.14 -5.79
N GLY A 156 -9.79 14.25 -5.54
CA GLY A 156 -9.33 15.33 -4.65
C GLY A 156 -8.28 16.26 -5.27
N GLU A 157 -8.09 16.22 -6.60
CA GLU A 157 -7.26 17.20 -7.30
C GLU A 157 -7.84 18.62 -7.17
N PRO A 158 -7.04 19.64 -6.81
CA PRO A 158 -7.56 20.99 -6.56
C PRO A 158 -8.15 21.67 -7.81
N ASP A 159 -7.62 21.36 -9.00
CA ASP A 159 -8.05 21.95 -10.28
C ASP A 159 -8.41 20.85 -11.30
N PRO A 160 -9.56 20.17 -11.15
CA PRO A 160 -9.97 19.11 -12.06
C PRO A 160 -10.33 19.68 -13.44
N LYS A 161 -9.87 19.02 -14.50
CA LYS A 161 -10.17 19.39 -15.89
C LYS A 161 -11.63 19.05 -16.23
N PRO A 162 -12.45 20.04 -16.62
CA PRO A 162 -13.84 19.79 -16.99
C PRO A 162 -13.97 18.75 -18.11
N GLY A 163 -14.93 17.84 -17.99
CA GLY A 163 -15.24 16.85 -19.02
C GLY A 163 -14.37 15.58 -19.01
N LEU A 164 -13.32 15.50 -18.19
CA LEU A 164 -12.55 14.26 -18.01
C LEU A 164 -13.11 13.42 -16.85
N PRO A 165 -13.16 12.07 -16.99
CA PRO A 165 -13.59 11.18 -15.93
C PRO A 165 -12.61 11.17 -14.75
N ALA A 166 -13.03 10.59 -13.61
CA ALA A 166 -12.12 10.30 -12.51
C ALA A 166 -11.08 9.24 -12.94
N CYS A 167 -9.84 9.39 -12.46
CA CYS A 167 -8.81 8.38 -12.66
C CYS A 167 -9.14 7.11 -11.87
N LEU A 168 -8.71 5.97 -12.38
CA LEU A 168 -8.74 4.71 -11.65
C LEU A 168 -7.99 4.85 -10.33
N GLN A 169 -8.55 4.23 -9.30
CA GLN A 169 -8.04 4.34 -7.94
C GLN A 169 -7.36 3.03 -7.51
N GLY A 170 -6.21 3.18 -6.85
CA GLY A 170 -5.61 2.10 -6.07
C GLY A 170 -6.33 1.90 -4.74
N ILE A 171 -6.10 0.75 -4.12
CA ILE A 171 -6.60 0.42 -2.79
C ILE A 171 -5.42 0.18 -1.86
N SER A 172 -5.50 0.75 -0.66
CA SER A 172 -4.69 0.35 0.48
C SER A 172 -5.59 0.02 1.67
N ALA A 173 -5.03 -0.49 2.77
CA ALA A 173 -5.82 -0.90 3.93
C ALA A 173 -6.68 0.25 4.48
N VAL A 174 -6.07 1.43 4.64
CA VAL A 174 -6.78 2.63 5.15
C VAL A 174 -7.80 3.18 4.15
N LYS A 175 -7.55 3.06 2.84
CA LYS A 175 -8.51 3.47 1.82
C LYS A 175 -9.70 2.51 1.74
N ALA A 176 -9.47 1.21 1.88
CA ALA A 176 -10.56 0.24 1.96
C ALA A 176 -11.44 0.49 3.21
N LEU A 177 -10.84 0.83 4.36
CA LEU A 177 -11.59 1.21 5.56
C LEU A 177 -12.38 2.52 5.37
N SER A 178 -11.82 3.53 4.69
CA SER A 178 -12.53 4.79 4.43
C SER A 178 -13.68 4.60 3.44
N LEU A 179 -13.47 3.80 2.37
CA LEU A 179 -14.52 3.44 1.42
C LEU A 179 -15.65 2.66 2.10
N ALA A 180 -15.33 1.71 2.97
CA ALA A 180 -16.34 0.97 3.71
C ALA A 180 -17.19 1.89 4.59
N ALA A 181 -16.55 2.82 5.32
CA ALA A 181 -17.25 3.81 6.12
C ALA A 181 -18.16 4.71 5.25
N ALA A 182 -17.68 5.16 4.09
CA ALA A 182 -18.46 5.96 3.15
C ALA A 182 -19.67 5.18 2.57
N GLN A 183 -19.57 3.85 2.47
CA GLN A 183 -20.66 2.95 2.08
C GLN A 183 -21.62 2.62 3.23
N GLY A 184 -21.46 3.24 4.41
CA GLY A 184 -22.28 2.98 5.59
C GLY A 184 -22.01 1.61 6.24
N GLN A 185 -20.88 0.99 5.95
CA GLN A 185 -20.47 -0.22 6.64
C GLN A 185 -19.89 0.09 8.01
N TRP A 186 -20.02 -0.87 8.93
CA TRP A 186 -19.32 -0.81 10.21
C TRP A 186 -17.84 -1.16 10.06
N ASN A 187 -16.98 -0.26 10.54
CA ASN A 187 -15.57 -0.58 10.79
C ASN A 187 -15.44 -1.10 12.22
N TYR A 188 -15.07 -2.37 12.38
CA TYR A 188 -14.84 -2.99 13.66
C TYR A 188 -13.42 -2.73 14.12
N THR A 189 -13.25 -2.21 15.33
CA THR A 189 -11.99 -2.27 16.08
C THR A 189 -12.16 -3.28 17.20
N ILE A 190 -11.45 -4.40 17.09
CA ILE A 190 -11.57 -5.57 17.94
C ILE A 190 -10.29 -5.64 18.76
N THR A 191 -10.40 -5.33 20.05
CA THR A 191 -9.32 -5.53 21.03
C THR A 191 -9.38 -6.95 21.60
N GLN A 192 -8.33 -7.37 22.30
CA GLN A 192 -8.32 -8.65 23.02
C GLN A 192 -9.49 -8.76 24.00
N LYS A 193 -9.86 -7.67 24.68
CA LYS A 193 -11.03 -7.60 25.56
C LYS A 193 -12.34 -7.87 24.80
N VAL A 194 -12.56 -7.17 23.69
CA VAL A 194 -13.77 -7.37 22.86
C VAL A 194 -13.85 -8.81 22.36
N PHE A 195 -12.71 -9.39 21.98
CA PHE A 195 -12.62 -10.75 21.49
C PHE A 195 -12.92 -11.80 22.58
N GLN A 196 -12.41 -11.61 23.80
CA GLN A 196 -12.73 -12.45 24.96
C GLN A 196 -14.20 -12.36 25.35
N ASP A 197 -14.78 -11.15 25.34
CA ASP A 197 -16.19 -10.93 25.67
C ASP A 197 -17.14 -11.49 24.59
N LYS A 198 -16.66 -11.63 23.34
CA LYS A 198 -17.46 -12.05 22.17
C LYS A 198 -16.69 -13.02 21.27
N PRO A 199 -16.45 -14.27 21.69
CA PRO A 199 -15.62 -15.23 20.95
C PRO A 199 -16.19 -15.58 19.54
N GLY A 200 -17.49 -15.40 19.33
CA GLY A 200 -18.13 -15.64 18.02
C GLY A 200 -18.00 -14.49 17.01
N LEU A 201 -17.47 -13.32 17.40
CA LEU A 201 -17.54 -12.08 16.61
C LEU A 201 -16.94 -12.24 15.20
N VAL A 202 -15.79 -12.91 15.08
CA VAL A 202 -15.12 -13.13 13.79
C VAL A 202 -15.98 -14.00 12.87
N SER A 203 -16.62 -15.04 13.41
CA SER A 203 -17.46 -15.95 12.64
C SER A 203 -18.80 -15.33 12.22
N SER A 204 -19.38 -14.45 13.04
CA SER A 204 -20.69 -13.86 12.80
C SER A 204 -20.60 -12.56 12.00
N HIS A 205 -19.90 -11.55 12.52
CA HIS A 205 -19.87 -10.20 11.97
C HIS A 205 -18.96 -10.03 10.76
N LEU A 206 -17.96 -10.93 10.60
CA LEU A 206 -17.02 -10.90 9.49
C LEU A 206 -17.25 -12.05 8.48
N SER A 207 -18.41 -12.70 8.53
CA SER A 207 -18.78 -13.83 7.66
C SER A 207 -18.71 -13.54 6.15
N ALA A 208 -18.84 -12.27 5.74
CA ALA A 208 -18.72 -11.83 4.35
C ALA A 208 -17.28 -11.79 3.81
N HIS A 209 -16.30 -11.91 4.70
CA HIS A 209 -14.88 -12.02 4.36
C HIS A 209 -14.47 -13.46 4.08
N SER A 210 -13.35 -13.62 3.36
CA SER A 210 -12.83 -14.94 3.02
C SER A 210 -12.48 -15.75 4.29
N TRP A 211 -12.35 -17.07 4.14
CA TRP A 211 -11.89 -17.91 5.24
C TRP A 211 -10.49 -17.49 5.70
N ASP A 212 -9.57 -17.23 4.77
CA ASP A 212 -8.20 -16.79 5.06
C ASP A 212 -8.19 -15.46 5.84
N THR A 213 -9.02 -14.50 5.44
CA THR A 213 -9.17 -13.22 6.14
C THR A 213 -9.60 -13.44 7.59
N ARG A 214 -10.62 -14.26 7.80
CA ARG A 214 -11.16 -14.55 9.13
C ARG A 214 -10.14 -15.30 10.00
N GLN A 215 -9.39 -16.24 9.42
CA GLN A 215 -8.30 -16.92 10.12
C GLN A 215 -7.19 -15.96 10.53
N ARG A 216 -6.80 -15.04 9.64
CA ARG A 216 -5.78 -14.03 9.97
C ARG A 216 -6.23 -13.11 11.10
N VAL A 217 -7.49 -12.65 11.06
CA VAL A 217 -8.09 -11.85 12.14
C VAL A 217 -8.06 -12.62 13.45
N GLN A 218 -8.50 -13.88 13.44
CA GLN A 218 -8.51 -14.76 14.61
C GLN A 218 -7.11 -14.91 15.21
N GLN A 219 -6.11 -15.27 14.39
CA GLN A 219 -4.72 -15.46 14.83
C GLN A 219 -4.12 -14.18 15.41
N ALA A 220 -4.41 -13.02 14.81
CA ALA A 220 -3.93 -11.74 15.32
C ALA A 220 -4.52 -11.42 16.70
N LEU A 221 -5.83 -11.65 16.88
CA LEU A 221 -6.52 -11.44 18.16
C LEU A 221 -6.02 -12.41 19.24
N GLU A 222 -5.79 -13.68 18.89
CA GLU A 222 -5.20 -14.69 19.79
C GLU A 222 -3.77 -14.32 20.19
N ALA A 223 -3.01 -13.68 19.30
CA ALA A 223 -1.69 -13.13 19.58
C ALA A 223 -1.71 -11.80 20.37
N GLY A 224 -2.88 -11.34 20.82
CA GLY A 224 -3.02 -10.11 21.62
C GLY A 224 -3.03 -8.82 20.80
N GLN A 225 -3.09 -8.90 19.47
CA GLN A 225 -3.15 -7.72 18.62
C GLN A 225 -4.56 -7.10 18.62
N GLU A 226 -4.62 -5.79 18.41
CA GLU A 226 -5.83 -5.06 18.07
C GLU A 226 -6.06 -5.14 16.56
N VAL A 227 -7.28 -5.50 16.15
CA VAL A 227 -7.64 -5.65 14.75
C VAL A 227 -8.66 -4.60 14.34
N THR A 228 -8.40 -3.86 13.27
CA THR A 228 -9.40 -3.03 12.59
C THR A 228 -9.72 -3.57 11.21
N ILE A 229 -11.00 -3.85 10.94
CA ILE A 229 -11.51 -4.40 9.68
C ILE A 229 -12.96 -3.94 9.46
N HIS A 230 -13.34 -3.72 8.20
CA HIS A 230 -14.73 -3.39 7.84
C HIS A 230 -15.64 -4.62 7.77
N GLN A 231 -16.95 -4.42 7.78
CA GLN A 231 -17.94 -5.51 7.84
C GLN A 231 -17.91 -6.45 6.63
N ARG A 232 -17.68 -5.92 5.43
CA ARG A 232 -17.70 -6.70 4.18
C ARG A 232 -16.74 -6.09 3.14
N PRO A 233 -16.11 -6.92 2.28
CA PRO A 233 -15.27 -6.46 1.18
C PRO A 233 -15.86 -5.27 0.41
N VAL A 234 -15.02 -4.26 0.18
CA VAL A 234 -15.36 -3.11 -0.66
C VAL A 234 -15.04 -3.43 -2.11
N LEU A 235 -15.72 -2.76 -3.04
CA LEU A 235 -15.45 -2.78 -4.47
C LEU A 235 -15.10 -1.37 -4.92
N GLN A 236 -13.95 -1.20 -5.57
CA GLN A 236 -13.49 0.07 -6.14
C GLN A 236 -12.84 -0.23 -7.49
N ASP A 237 -13.34 0.33 -8.59
CA ASP A 237 -12.74 0.22 -9.93
C ASP A 237 -12.37 -1.22 -10.36
N GLY A 238 -13.22 -2.19 -10.01
CA GLY A 238 -13.02 -3.62 -10.29
C GLY A 238 -12.16 -4.36 -9.27
N LEU A 239 -11.51 -3.65 -8.34
CA LEU A 239 -10.80 -4.23 -7.20
C LEU A 239 -11.78 -4.50 -6.05
N ALA A 240 -12.00 -5.79 -5.76
CA ALA A 240 -12.75 -6.22 -4.59
C ALA A 240 -11.79 -6.68 -3.49
N GLY A 241 -11.92 -6.13 -2.27
CA GLY A 241 -11.05 -6.57 -1.18
C GLY A 241 -11.38 -6.04 0.21
N ALA A 242 -10.65 -6.58 1.18
CA ALA A 242 -10.70 -6.18 2.58
C ALA A 242 -9.52 -5.29 2.96
N GLY A 243 -9.78 -4.23 3.72
CA GLY A 243 -8.75 -3.47 4.41
C GLY A 243 -8.65 -3.98 5.83
N LEU A 244 -7.45 -4.39 6.24
CA LEU A 244 -7.21 -5.01 7.53
C LEU A 244 -6.00 -4.34 8.19
N VAL A 245 -6.15 -3.90 9.44
CA VAL A 245 -5.08 -3.30 10.23
C VAL A 245 -4.88 -4.13 11.49
N LEU A 246 -3.66 -4.62 11.71
CA LEU A 246 -3.28 -5.46 12.84
C LEU A 246 -2.24 -4.69 13.66
N LEU A 247 -2.59 -4.22 14.85
CA LEU A 247 -1.74 -3.37 15.68
C LEU A 247 -1.34 -4.10 16.96
N ASP A 248 -0.08 -3.96 17.33
CA ASP A 248 0.34 -4.17 18.70
C ASP A 248 -0.21 -3.00 19.55
N PRO A 249 -1.08 -3.25 20.54
CA PRO A 249 -1.71 -2.18 21.30
C PRO A 249 -0.74 -1.44 22.22
N GLU A 250 0.36 -2.05 22.64
CA GLU A 250 1.32 -1.48 23.59
C GLU A 250 2.28 -0.51 22.92
N ILE A 251 2.81 -0.88 21.74
CA ILE A 251 3.83 -0.08 21.03
C ILE A 251 3.30 0.60 19.76
N GLY A 252 2.05 0.33 19.37
CA GLY A 252 1.39 0.95 18.21
C GLY A 252 1.94 0.54 16.84
N ALA A 253 2.93 -0.35 16.80
CA ALA A 253 3.44 -0.94 15.57
C ALA A 253 2.36 -1.82 14.94
N GLY A 254 2.26 -1.86 13.61
CA GLY A 254 1.24 -2.66 12.97
C GLY A 254 1.47 -3.00 11.52
N ARG A 255 0.63 -3.92 11.05
CA ARG A 255 0.57 -4.38 9.66
C ARG A 255 -0.72 -3.87 9.04
N TYR A 256 -0.61 -3.28 7.86
CA TYR A 256 -1.71 -2.69 7.11
C TYR A 256 -1.85 -3.47 5.81
N LEU A 257 -2.93 -4.24 5.68
CA LEU A 257 -3.08 -5.27 4.67
C LEU A 257 -4.28 -4.99 3.77
N THR A 258 -4.15 -5.39 2.51
CA THR A 258 -5.28 -5.52 1.60
C THR A 258 -5.43 -6.98 1.21
N GLU A 259 -6.64 -7.52 1.26
CA GLU A 259 -6.90 -8.89 0.82
C GLU A 259 -7.92 -8.90 -0.32
N PRO A 260 -7.54 -9.38 -1.52
CA PRO A 260 -8.48 -9.45 -2.64
C PRO A 260 -9.51 -10.57 -2.46
N ARG A 261 -10.71 -10.42 -3.07
CA ARG A 261 -11.74 -11.48 -3.13
C ARG A 261 -11.70 -12.19 -4.48
N GLY A 262 -11.62 -13.53 -4.49
CA GLY A 262 -11.82 -14.36 -5.69
C GLY A 262 -10.55 -14.64 -6.50
N MET A 263 -10.72 -14.99 -7.79
CA MET A 263 -9.72 -15.58 -8.70
C MET A 263 -8.53 -14.68 -9.05
N ALA A 264 -8.29 -13.59 -8.30
CA ALA A 264 -6.96 -13.04 -8.03
C ALA A 264 -6.12 -14.03 -7.18
N ARG A 265 -6.11 -15.31 -7.59
CA ARG A 265 -5.18 -16.31 -7.09
C ARG A 265 -3.79 -15.80 -7.45
N GLN A 266 -2.93 -15.70 -6.45
CA GLN A 266 -1.53 -15.27 -6.52
C GLN A 266 -1.24 -13.75 -6.52
N CYS A 267 -1.66 -13.04 -5.47
CA CYS A 267 -0.74 -12.07 -4.84
C CYS A 267 0.18 -12.74 -3.78
N CYS A 268 -0.18 -13.92 -3.23
CA CYS A 268 0.44 -14.44 -1.98
C CYS A 268 0.95 -15.90 -1.97
N GLN A 269 0.91 -16.66 -3.07
CA GLN A 269 1.49 -18.02 -3.06
C GLN A 269 2.94 -17.99 -3.56
N GLY A 270 3.88 -17.71 -2.65
CA GLY A 270 5.31 -17.81 -2.96
C GLY A 270 6.29 -17.40 -1.85
N SER A 271 5.89 -16.61 -0.84
CA SER A 271 6.80 -16.22 0.23
C SER A 271 6.73 -17.21 1.40
N LEU A 272 7.78 -18.03 1.55
CA LEU A 272 8.05 -18.85 2.75
C LEU A 272 8.38 -18.02 4.01
N SER A 273 8.23 -16.69 3.96
CA SER A 273 8.32 -15.81 5.13
C SER A 273 7.00 -15.07 5.32
N ALA A 274 6.61 -14.88 6.58
CA ALA A 274 5.39 -14.23 7.04
C ALA A 274 5.32 -12.71 6.74
N SER A 275 5.47 -12.33 5.47
CA SER A 275 5.34 -10.96 4.98
C SER A 275 3.99 -10.80 4.27
N PRO A 276 3.19 -9.76 4.58
CA PRO A 276 1.85 -9.62 4.03
C PRO A 276 1.82 -8.72 2.80
N CYS A 277 1.14 -9.17 1.73
CA CYS A 277 1.08 -8.48 0.44
C CYS A 277 0.00 -7.36 0.37
N VAL A 278 0.21 -6.36 -0.49
CA VAL A 278 -0.78 -5.34 -0.86
C VAL A 278 -0.96 -5.33 -2.40
N CYS A 279 -2.22 -5.31 -2.88
CA CYS A 279 -2.53 -5.33 -4.31
C CYS A 279 -3.18 -3.99 -4.75
N VAL A 280 -2.61 -3.34 -5.77
CA VAL A 280 -3.13 -2.15 -6.47
C VAL A 280 -3.23 -2.51 -7.96
N SER A 281 -4.43 -2.44 -8.55
CA SER A 281 -4.61 -2.67 -9.99
C SER A 281 -4.98 -1.35 -10.68
N VAL A 282 -4.14 -0.87 -11.59
CA VAL A 282 -4.41 0.29 -12.45
C VAL A 282 -4.54 -0.22 -13.89
N HIS A 283 -5.77 -0.44 -14.33
CA HIS A 283 -6.04 -0.91 -15.69
C HIS A 283 -5.67 0.17 -16.73
N LYS A 284 -4.87 -0.20 -17.73
CA LYS A 284 -4.71 0.62 -18.94
C LYS A 284 -5.70 0.12 -19.99
N GLY A 285 -6.59 1.02 -20.42
CA GLY A 285 -7.21 0.94 -21.75
C GLY A 285 -6.23 1.41 -22.82
#